data_AF-A0A024GAF9-F1
#
_entry.id   AF-A0A024GAF9-F1
#
_cell.length_a   1.000
_cell.length_b   1.000
_cell.length_c   1.000
_cell.angle_alpha   90.00
_cell.angle_beta   90.00
_cell.angle_gamma   90.00
#
_symmetry.space_group_name_H-M   'P 1'
#
loop_
_entity.id
_entity.type
_entity.pdbx_description
1 polymer ?
#
loop_
_entity_poly.entity_id
_entity_poly.type
_entity_poly.pdbx_seq_one_letter_code
_entity_poly.pdbx_strand_id
1 'polypeptide(L)'
;MDVTNDPNSSKVNLGLKQQNEASCKKTLKHKHKSKRHQSSVEDMICASSRTSRKSHSHQPEDLRELLTSKIAQIEVGDQESLDIPIDLSGIYQDELLAQNTLDAFSNILRQLKNTDTDTNAQAEAEGRCNATHFDGFQNLTAKTTDYITAFQRKIGQIHSRKDLSSQFQKTIEEVGAKMDQQGKDYVTSLQENETLQQKLKSFLDQYTAREEHFQHQLEAKELTIQLAEAKLHRQIELTSQESQKTKLTLMKAKEFSDREVQLQQQLSSYSEKFDAVQDTLTKSNQMFVTFREEMDKMSKHIRKLEKENSTLRNKCAKYDQGAIASLQEQMETTDTTSKLHEKIKTLESLCRTLQAERNMARHKVEDQ
;
A
#
# COMPACT_ATOMS: atom_id res chain seq x y z
N MET A 1 -28.03 30.67 22.32
CA MET A 1 -27.70 29.66 23.34
C MET A 1 -29.02 29.09 23.80
N ASP A 2 -29.27 27.81 23.54
CA ASP A 2 -30.20 26.97 24.30
C ASP A 2 -29.94 25.53 23.88
N VAL A 3 -29.68 24.64 24.84
CA VAL A 3 -29.39 23.21 24.60
C VAL A 3 -30.00 22.41 25.75
N THR A 4 -31.21 21.91 25.52
CA THR A 4 -31.86 20.96 26.43
C THR A 4 -31.24 19.58 26.25
N ASN A 5 -30.48 19.13 27.26
CA ASN A 5 -29.89 17.78 27.30
C ASN A 5 -30.96 16.76 27.71
N ASP A 6 -31.20 15.74 26.87
CA ASP A 6 -32.17 14.67 27.14
C ASP A 6 -31.47 13.28 27.19
N PRO A 7 -31.23 12.72 28.40
CA PRO A 7 -30.23 11.66 28.59
C PRO A 7 -30.81 10.23 28.54
N ASN A 8 -31.51 9.84 27.46
CA ASN A 8 -32.12 8.49 27.39
C ASN A 8 -32.11 7.79 26.02
N SER A 9 -31.03 7.94 25.23
CA SER A 9 -30.90 7.30 23.89
C SER A 9 -29.69 6.34 23.77
N SER A 10 -29.36 5.62 24.86
CA SER A 10 -28.14 4.79 24.95
C SER A 10 -28.38 3.35 25.43
N LYS A 11 -29.37 2.67 24.88
CA LYS A 11 -29.50 1.19 24.90
C LYS A 11 -29.97 0.70 23.52
N VAL A 12 -29.84 -0.61 23.27
CA VAL A 12 -30.16 -1.30 21.99
C VAL A 12 -29.17 -1.00 20.84
N ASN A 13 -27.89 -1.34 21.02
CA ASN A 13 -27.05 -1.87 19.93
C ASN A 13 -25.79 -2.65 20.40
N LEU A 14 -25.98 -3.61 21.32
CA LEU A 14 -25.01 -4.69 21.58
C LEU A 14 -25.73 -6.03 21.48
N GLY A 15 -25.50 -6.78 20.40
CA GLY A 15 -26.14 -8.08 20.20
C GLY A 15 -26.20 -8.63 18.77
N LEU A 16 -25.23 -8.32 17.89
CA LEU A 16 -25.21 -8.87 16.52
C LEU A 16 -23.77 -8.93 15.94
N LYS A 17 -22.86 -9.65 16.62
CA LYS A 17 -21.48 -9.87 16.10
C LYS A 17 -20.81 -11.17 16.56
N GLN A 18 -21.56 -12.28 16.55
CA GLN A 18 -21.03 -13.64 16.67
C GLN A 18 -21.64 -14.54 15.59
N GLN A 19 -21.14 -14.42 14.36
CA GLN A 19 -21.23 -15.41 13.27
C GLN A 19 -20.46 -14.86 12.05
N ASN A 20 -19.19 -15.24 11.90
CA ASN A 20 -18.43 -15.32 10.63
C ASN A 20 -16.97 -15.76 10.85
N GLU A 21 -16.75 -16.82 11.66
CA GLU A 21 -15.44 -17.47 11.84
C GLU A 21 -15.54 -18.98 11.55
N ALA A 22 -15.73 -19.37 10.29
CA ALA A 22 -15.47 -20.73 9.83
C ALA A 22 -15.35 -20.81 8.29
N SER A 23 -14.40 -21.63 7.80
CA SER A 23 -14.19 -21.98 6.39
C SER A 23 -13.70 -20.82 5.48
N CYS A 24 -12.65 -20.95 4.66
CA CYS A 24 -12.20 -22.16 3.97
C CYS A 24 -10.66 -22.24 3.88
N LYS A 25 -10.07 -23.35 4.32
CA LYS A 25 -8.66 -23.69 4.04
C LYS A 25 -8.61 -24.62 2.82
N LYS A 26 -8.04 -24.18 1.70
CA LYS A 26 -7.60 -25.06 0.61
C LYS A 26 -6.21 -24.67 0.12
N THR A 27 -5.27 -25.60 0.28
CA THR A 27 -3.92 -25.52 -0.26
C THR A 27 -3.88 -26.08 -1.68
N LEU A 28 -3.08 -25.47 -2.56
CA LEU A 28 -2.73 -26.01 -3.87
C LEU A 28 -1.26 -25.70 -4.14
N LYS A 29 -0.51 -26.70 -4.63
CA LYS A 29 0.95 -26.63 -4.86
C LYS A 29 1.27 -26.72 -6.35
N HIS A 30 2.48 -26.28 -6.70
CA HIS A 30 3.14 -26.40 -8.00
C HIS A 30 2.56 -25.48 -9.10
N LYS A 31 3.32 -25.12 -10.16
CA LYS A 31 4.69 -25.54 -10.54
C LYS A 31 5.42 -24.39 -11.24
N HIS A 32 6.71 -24.20 -11.00
CA HIS A 32 7.53 -23.32 -11.86
C HIS A 32 7.66 -23.92 -13.27
N LYS A 33 7.64 -23.06 -14.29
CA LYS A 33 8.41 -23.29 -15.52
C LYS A 33 8.85 -21.96 -16.12
N SER A 34 10.16 -21.79 -16.26
CA SER A 34 10.76 -20.60 -16.89
C SER A 34 10.71 -20.72 -18.42
N LYS A 35 10.54 -19.58 -19.11
CA LYS A 35 11.20 -19.37 -20.40
C LYS A 35 11.49 -17.88 -20.62
N ARG A 36 12.77 -17.58 -20.81
CA ARG A 36 13.33 -16.28 -21.21
C ARG A 36 13.43 -16.24 -22.73
N HIS A 37 13.09 -15.13 -23.36
CA HIS A 37 13.56 -14.78 -24.70
C HIS A 37 14.00 -13.32 -24.73
N GLN A 38 15.05 -13.03 -25.49
CA GLN A 38 15.60 -11.69 -25.69
C GLN A 38 15.56 -11.36 -27.18
N SER A 39 15.16 -10.14 -27.49
CA SER A 39 15.34 -9.41 -28.74
C SER A 39 15.08 -7.94 -28.37
N SER A 40 16.06 -7.03 -28.27
CA SER A 40 17.14 -6.71 -29.22
C SER A 40 16.59 -6.23 -30.55
N VAL A 41 16.38 -4.91 -30.63
CA VAL A 41 16.36 -4.08 -31.84
C VAL A 41 17.02 -2.76 -31.43
N GLU A 42 18.08 -2.37 -32.13
CA GLU A 42 18.76 -1.06 -31.99
C GLU A 42 18.32 -0.13 -33.15
N ASP A 43 18.97 1.03 -33.29
CA ASP A 43 18.77 2.04 -34.36
C ASP A 43 17.40 2.78 -34.35
N MET A 44 17.25 4.06 -34.72
CA MET A 44 18.16 5.12 -35.22
C MET A 44 17.46 6.50 -34.94
N ILE A 45 18.03 7.71 -35.05
CA ILE A 45 19.31 8.23 -35.57
C ILE A 45 19.69 9.59 -34.91
N CYS A 46 20.96 9.98 -35.06
CA CYS A 46 21.59 11.33 -35.04
C CYS A 46 20.73 12.52 -35.58
N ALA A 47 21.07 13.81 -35.42
CA ALA A 47 22.26 14.53 -34.90
C ALA A 47 21.79 15.88 -34.27
N SER A 48 22.58 16.92 -33.92
CA SER A 48 24.01 17.29 -34.06
C SER A 48 24.37 18.27 -32.91
N SER A 49 25.55 18.87 -32.69
CA SER A 49 26.51 19.54 -33.60
C SER A 49 27.91 19.69 -32.95
N ARG A 50 28.94 20.03 -33.74
CA ARG A 50 30.35 20.09 -33.31
C ARG A 50 30.77 21.47 -32.81
N THR A 51 31.65 21.51 -31.80
CA THR A 51 32.87 22.33 -31.89
C THR A 51 34.09 21.51 -31.47
N SER A 52 35.27 21.89 -31.95
CA SER A 52 36.56 21.25 -31.62
C SER A 52 37.43 22.25 -30.85
N ARG A 53 38.17 21.76 -29.85
CA ARG A 53 39.44 22.39 -29.43
C ARG A 53 40.38 21.35 -28.85
N LYS A 54 41.66 21.51 -29.20
CA LYS A 54 42.80 20.66 -28.83
C LYS A 54 43.80 21.56 -28.13
N SER A 55 44.17 21.27 -26.89
CA SER A 55 45.14 22.08 -26.12
C SER A 55 45.94 21.19 -25.17
N HIS A 56 47.27 21.26 -25.28
CA HIS A 56 48.21 20.66 -24.34
C HIS A 56 48.20 21.42 -22.99
N SER A 57 48.42 20.68 -21.90
CA SER A 57 48.98 21.23 -20.66
C SER A 57 49.64 20.12 -19.82
N HIS A 58 50.83 19.66 -20.26
CA HIS A 58 51.72 18.88 -19.40
C HIS A 58 52.27 19.83 -18.31
N GLN A 59 51.69 19.69 -17.11
CA GLN A 59 51.98 20.48 -15.92
C GLN A 59 51.76 19.65 -14.63
N PRO A 60 50.69 18.84 -14.46
CA PRO A 60 50.45 18.17 -13.17
C PRO A 60 51.27 16.89 -12.96
N GLU A 61 51.67 16.18 -14.02
CA GLU A 61 52.51 14.98 -13.90
C GLU A 61 53.99 15.35 -13.73
N ASP A 62 54.49 16.33 -14.49
CA ASP A 62 55.84 16.89 -14.36
C ASP A 62 56.09 17.40 -12.92
N LEU A 63 55.08 18.04 -12.30
CA LEU A 63 55.11 18.45 -10.89
C LEU A 63 55.05 17.27 -9.92
N ARG A 64 54.34 16.19 -10.25
CA ARG A 64 54.31 14.94 -9.46
C ARG A 64 55.67 14.25 -9.47
N GLU A 65 56.26 14.06 -10.65
CA GLU A 65 57.56 13.42 -10.82
C GLU A 65 58.68 14.26 -10.18
N LEU A 66 58.62 15.59 -10.31
CA LEU A 66 59.53 16.50 -9.62
C LEU A 66 59.35 16.45 -8.08
N LEU A 67 58.11 16.39 -7.57
CA LEU A 67 57.86 16.24 -6.13
C LEU A 67 58.33 14.89 -5.59
N THR A 68 58.07 13.78 -6.30
CA THR A 68 58.56 12.45 -5.90
C THR A 68 60.08 12.39 -5.93
N SER A 69 60.72 12.95 -6.96
CA SER A 69 62.18 13.08 -7.03
C SER A 69 62.75 13.93 -5.90
N LYS A 70 62.07 15.04 -5.54
CA LYS A 70 62.51 15.93 -4.46
C LYS A 70 62.28 15.33 -3.07
N ILE A 71 61.23 14.52 -2.88
CA ILE A 71 60.99 13.74 -1.66
C ILE A 71 62.07 12.67 -1.51
N ALA A 72 62.39 11.91 -2.56
CA ALA A 72 63.48 10.94 -2.53
C ALA A 72 64.85 11.59 -2.22
N GLN A 73 65.09 12.81 -2.70
CA GLN A 73 66.27 13.63 -2.40
C GLN A 73 66.26 14.27 -0.98
N ILE A 74 65.20 14.04 -0.19
CA ILE A 74 65.12 14.46 1.22
C ILE A 74 65.10 13.22 2.15
N GLU A 75 64.49 12.12 1.70
CA GLU A 75 64.48 10.82 2.40
C GLU A 75 65.85 10.12 2.35
N VAL A 76 66.58 10.26 1.24
CA VAL A 76 68.03 9.96 1.17
C VAL A 76 68.76 11.25 1.53
N GLY A 77 68.88 11.52 2.83
CA GLY A 77 69.40 12.79 3.34
C GLY A 77 70.87 13.06 2.96
N ASP A 78 71.23 14.35 2.90
CA ASP A 78 72.60 14.85 2.66
C ASP A 78 73.56 14.47 3.82
N GLN A 79 73.94 13.21 3.90
CA GLN A 79 74.92 12.66 4.85
C GLN A 79 76.33 12.47 4.23
N GLU A 80 76.68 13.30 3.25
CA GLU A 80 78.07 13.55 2.88
C GLU A 80 78.52 14.91 3.43
N SER A 81 79.72 14.96 4.02
CA SER A 81 80.36 16.18 4.56
C SER A 81 79.82 16.79 5.87
N LEU A 82 79.47 15.98 6.89
CA LEU A 82 79.41 16.46 8.29
C LEU A 82 79.85 15.45 9.37
N ASP A 83 80.58 14.41 8.99
CA ASP A 83 81.19 13.43 9.91
C ASP A 83 82.73 13.44 9.80
N ILE A 84 83.32 14.62 9.95
CA ILE A 84 84.75 14.78 10.24
C ILE A 84 84.86 15.04 11.75
N PRO A 85 85.34 14.09 12.57
CA PRO A 85 85.68 14.36 13.96
C PRO A 85 86.72 15.48 14.00
N ILE A 86 86.40 16.58 14.69
CA ILE A 86 87.37 17.66 14.88
C ILE A 86 88.49 17.12 15.77
N ASP A 87 89.64 16.84 15.16
CA ASP A 87 90.77 16.23 15.87
C ASP A 87 91.46 17.24 16.80
N LEU A 88 90.96 17.30 18.04
CA LEU A 88 91.51 18.12 19.11
C LEU A 88 92.79 17.51 19.73
N SER A 89 93.27 16.34 19.29
CA SER A 89 94.47 15.70 19.86
C SER A 89 95.74 16.54 19.66
N GLY A 90 95.81 17.31 18.58
CA GLY A 90 96.92 18.23 18.31
C GLY A 90 97.05 19.38 19.33
N ILE A 91 95.99 19.73 20.07
CA ILE A 91 95.98 20.90 20.97
C ILE A 91 96.56 20.58 22.36
N TYR A 92 96.75 19.29 22.69
CA TYR A 92 97.24 18.82 24.00
C TYR A 92 98.66 18.23 23.98
N GLN A 93 99.40 18.35 22.87
CA GLN A 93 100.78 17.86 22.77
C GLN A 93 101.76 18.54 23.77
N ASP A 94 101.40 19.73 24.26
CA ASP A 94 102.17 20.49 25.27
C ASP A 94 102.11 19.84 26.67
N GLU A 95 101.08 19.04 26.99
CA GLU A 95 100.93 18.41 28.31
C GLU A 95 101.93 17.27 28.52
N LEU A 96 102.27 16.51 27.45
CA LEU A 96 103.32 15.49 27.48
C LEU A 96 104.73 16.10 27.64
N LEU A 97 104.97 17.29 27.09
CA LEU A 97 106.24 18.01 27.27
C LEU A 97 106.38 18.56 28.70
N ALA A 98 105.28 19.06 29.27
CA ALA A 98 105.21 19.49 30.65
C ALA A 98 105.39 18.32 31.65
N GLN A 99 104.76 17.17 31.40
CA GLN A 99 104.89 16.00 32.27
C GLN A 99 106.33 15.44 32.27
N ASN A 100 106.93 15.25 31.09
CA ASN A 100 108.30 14.76 30.96
C ASN A 100 109.34 15.71 31.60
N THR A 101 109.13 17.03 31.53
CA THR A 101 110.01 17.99 32.23
C THR A 101 109.79 17.98 33.74
N LEU A 102 108.56 17.79 34.23
CA LEU A 102 108.27 17.62 35.66
C LEU A 102 108.97 16.37 36.24
N ASP A 103 108.94 15.24 35.52
CA ASP A 103 109.63 14.00 35.92
C ASP A 103 111.16 14.12 35.83
N ALA A 104 111.69 14.87 34.85
CA ALA A 104 113.12 15.17 34.78
C ALA A 104 113.59 16.02 35.97
N PHE A 105 112.89 17.11 36.31
CA PHE A 105 113.20 17.92 37.48
C PHE A 105 113.03 17.14 38.80
N SER A 106 112.01 16.28 38.89
CA SER A 106 111.81 15.41 40.06
C SER A 106 112.97 14.42 40.25
N ASN A 107 113.52 13.87 39.17
CA ASN A 107 114.69 13.01 39.24
C ASN A 107 115.98 13.77 39.59
N ILE A 108 116.18 15.00 39.09
CA ILE A 108 117.34 15.84 39.47
C ILE A 108 117.27 16.21 40.96
N LEU A 109 116.10 16.60 41.47
CA LEU A 109 115.91 16.88 42.90
C LEU A 109 116.10 15.62 43.76
N ARG A 110 115.76 14.43 43.25
CA ARG A 110 116.04 13.15 43.93
C ARG A 110 117.52 12.76 43.90
N GLN A 111 118.27 13.12 42.86
CA GLN A 111 119.71 12.94 42.81
C GLN A 111 120.41 13.85 43.82
N LEU A 112 120.08 15.15 43.84
CA LEU A 112 120.65 16.13 44.78
C LEU A 112 120.32 15.84 46.25
N LYS A 113 119.18 15.18 46.54
CA LYS A 113 118.83 14.77 47.91
C LYS A 113 119.55 13.49 48.38
N ASN A 114 120.24 12.78 47.49
CA ASN A 114 120.93 11.52 47.79
C ASN A 114 122.45 11.67 47.88
N THR A 115 122.99 12.89 47.83
CA THR A 115 124.44 13.18 47.89
C THR A 115 124.94 13.65 49.26
N ASP A 116 124.05 13.94 50.22
CA ASP A 116 124.41 14.48 51.55
C ASP A 116 124.22 13.45 52.68
N THR A 117 124.94 12.32 52.63
CA THR A 117 125.19 11.44 53.79
C THR A 117 126.59 10.80 53.74
N ASP A 118 127.33 10.95 54.84
CA ASP A 118 128.44 10.11 55.32
C ASP A 118 129.78 10.06 54.53
N THR A 119 130.61 11.09 54.73
CA THR A 119 131.94 11.02 55.42
C THR A 119 132.52 12.46 55.50
N ASN A 120 132.64 13.13 56.65
CA ASN A 120 133.43 12.88 57.88
C ASN A 120 134.91 13.34 57.78
N ALA A 121 135.31 14.25 58.69
CA ALA A 121 136.62 14.88 58.89
C ALA A 121 137.09 15.83 57.73
N GLN A 122 137.87 16.90 57.95
CA GLN A 122 138.59 17.37 59.17
C GLN A 122 138.88 18.90 59.12
N ALA A 123 139.12 19.52 60.28
CA ALA A 123 139.66 20.89 60.53
C ALA A 123 138.82 22.09 59.99
N GLU A 124 138.37 23.07 60.78
CA GLU A 124 139.08 24.01 61.70
C GLU A 124 139.90 25.11 61.00
N ALA A 125 139.33 26.33 60.92
CA ALA A 125 140.01 27.59 61.24
C ALA A 125 139.01 28.78 61.30
N GLU A 126 139.27 29.73 62.21
CA GLU A 126 138.49 30.95 62.48
C GLU A 126 138.58 32.01 61.35
N GLY A 127 137.74 33.07 61.34
CA GLY A 127 137.96 34.13 60.33
C GLY A 127 137.27 35.51 60.37
N ARG A 128 136.02 35.65 60.86
CA ARG A 128 135.21 36.91 60.83
C ARG A 128 134.72 37.39 59.43
N CYS A 129 133.86 38.42 59.49
CA CYS A 129 133.34 39.28 58.41
C CYS A 129 132.20 38.82 57.48
N ASN A 130 131.03 39.41 57.77
CA ASN A 130 130.18 40.15 56.83
C ASN A 130 129.27 39.37 55.85
N ALA A 131 128.03 39.12 56.30
CA ALA A 131 126.75 39.60 55.73
C ALA A 131 126.36 39.38 54.25
N THR A 132 127.28 39.18 53.30
CA THR A 132 126.99 39.09 51.86
C THR A 132 126.53 37.70 51.43
N HIS A 133 126.96 36.65 52.12
CA HIS A 133 126.56 35.27 51.85
C HIS A 133 125.08 34.99 52.19
N PHE A 134 124.56 35.62 53.26
CA PHE A 134 123.15 35.50 53.65
C PHE A 134 122.24 36.27 52.69
N ASP A 135 122.66 37.46 52.26
CA ASP A 135 121.92 38.27 51.27
C ASP A 135 121.85 37.57 49.90
N GLY A 136 122.94 36.92 49.46
CA GLY A 136 122.94 36.05 48.28
C GLY A 136 121.97 34.87 48.40
N PHE A 137 121.92 34.23 49.57
CA PHE A 137 120.97 33.12 49.83
C PHE A 137 119.52 33.60 49.91
N GLN A 138 119.25 34.77 50.50
CA GLN A 138 117.93 35.40 50.47
C GLN A 138 117.52 35.79 49.05
N ASN A 139 118.43 36.35 48.24
CA ASN A 139 118.16 36.72 46.85
C ASN A 139 117.81 35.48 46.00
N LEU A 140 118.50 34.35 46.20
CA LEU A 140 118.19 33.08 45.55
C LEU A 140 116.87 32.48 46.07
N THR A 141 116.60 32.55 47.38
CA THR A 141 115.36 32.06 47.99
C THR A 141 114.14 32.88 47.54
N ALA A 142 114.29 34.20 47.44
CA ALA A 142 113.28 35.12 46.90
C ALA A 142 113.00 34.80 45.43
N LYS A 143 114.02 34.72 44.57
CA LYS A 143 113.87 34.31 43.16
C LYS A 143 113.19 32.95 43.01
N THR A 144 113.52 31.99 43.89
CA THR A 144 112.89 30.66 43.89
C THR A 144 111.42 30.75 44.34
N THR A 145 111.11 31.60 45.33
CA THR A 145 109.74 31.87 45.80
C THR A 145 108.90 32.57 44.74
N ASP A 146 109.47 33.53 44.02
CA ASP A 146 108.84 34.19 42.86
C ASP A 146 108.57 33.18 41.74
N TYR A 147 109.52 32.29 41.46
CA TYR A 147 109.34 31.22 40.45
C TYR A 147 108.23 30.24 40.86
N ILE A 148 108.19 29.82 42.13
CA ILE A 148 107.13 28.97 42.68
C ILE A 148 105.77 29.69 42.62
N THR A 149 105.71 30.98 42.97
CA THR A 149 104.47 31.77 42.94
C THR A 149 103.99 31.99 41.51
N ALA A 150 104.89 32.22 40.56
CA ALA A 150 104.58 32.28 39.13
C ALA A 150 104.11 30.93 38.58
N PHE A 151 104.73 29.83 39.00
CA PHE A 151 104.34 28.47 38.62
C PHE A 151 102.97 28.09 39.19
N GLN A 152 102.69 28.39 40.46
CA GLN A 152 101.37 28.24 41.08
C GLN A 152 100.31 29.09 40.37
N ARG A 153 100.63 30.35 40.00
CA ARG A 153 99.74 31.20 39.20
C ARG A 153 99.45 30.58 37.82
N LYS A 154 100.46 29.98 37.18
CA LYS A 154 100.30 29.30 35.88
C LYS A 154 99.49 28.00 36.02
N ILE A 155 99.67 27.22 37.08
CA ILE A 155 98.83 26.07 37.42
C ILE A 155 97.38 26.50 37.68
N GLY A 156 97.15 27.61 38.39
CA GLY A 156 95.82 28.18 38.60
C GLY A 156 95.15 28.63 37.30
N GLN A 157 95.90 29.23 36.38
CA GLN A 157 95.42 29.54 35.02
C GLN A 157 95.10 28.27 34.21
N ILE A 158 95.90 27.21 34.33
CA ILE A 158 95.64 25.92 33.68
C ILE A 158 94.37 25.26 34.24
N HIS A 159 94.15 25.30 35.57
CA HIS A 159 92.91 24.82 36.18
C HIS A 159 91.70 25.65 35.73
N SER A 160 91.78 26.98 35.78
CA SER A 160 90.70 27.85 35.29
C SER A 160 90.40 27.64 33.80
N ARG A 161 91.42 27.37 32.97
CA ARG A 161 91.24 26.96 31.56
C ARG A 161 90.55 25.61 31.44
N LYS A 162 90.89 24.63 32.29
CA LYS A 162 90.29 23.29 32.32
C LYS A 162 88.84 23.32 32.79
N ASP A 163 88.52 24.12 33.82
CA ASP A 163 87.16 24.32 34.33
C ASP A 163 86.28 25.01 33.28
N LEU A 164 86.80 26.05 32.61
CA LEU A 164 86.11 26.72 31.51
C LEU A 164 85.91 25.78 30.30
N SER A 165 86.91 24.97 29.95
CA SER A 165 86.79 23.94 28.91
C SER A 165 85.74 22.88 29.27
N SER A 166 85.66 22.49 30.55
CA SER A 166 84.66 21.56 31.07
C SER A 166 83.25 22.16 31.01
N GLN A 167 83.09 23.46 31.32
CA GLN A 167 81.83 24.18 31.16
C GLN A 167 81.40 24.30 29.69
N PHE A 168 82.33 24.57 28.76
CA PHE A 168 82.03 24.55 27.32
C PHE A 168 81.64 23.15 26.84
N GLN A 169 82.39 22.11 27.22
CA GLN A 169 82.08 20.72 26.88
C GLN A 169 80.69 20.31 27.40
N LYS A 170 80.38 20.60 28.66
CA LYS A 170 79.05 20.37 29.25
C LYS A 170 77.95 21.17 28.55
N THR A 171 78.24 22.39 28.08
CA THR A 171 77.27 23.20 27.32
C THR A 171 77.03 22.61 25.93
N ILE A 172 78.07 22.09 25.27
CA ILE A 172 77.95 21.38 23.99
C ILE A 172 77.14 20.09 24.16
N GLU A 173 77.38 19.33 25.23
CA GLU A 173 76.60 18.13 25.59
C GLU A 173 75.13 18.48 25.91
N GLU A 174 74.86 19.56 26.65
CA GLU A 174 73.50 20.04 26.91
C GLU A 174 72.78 20.56 25.66
N VAL A 175 73.50 21.14 24.69
CA VAL A 175 72.95 21.56 23.39
C VAL A 175 72.69 20.34 22.50
N GLY A 176 73.62 19.40 22.43
CA GLY A 176 73.45 18.13 21.72
C GLY A 176 72.26 17.33 22.25
N ALA A 177 72.15 17.16 23.57
CA ALA A 177 71.01 16.50 24.19
C ALA A 177 69.66 17.21 23.93
N LYS A 178 69.67 18.56 23.79
CA LYS A 178 68.48 19.32 23.38
C LYS A 178 68.15 19.14 21.91
N MET A 179 69.14 19.08 21.01
CA MET A 179 68.94 18.80 19.59
C MET A 179 68.41 17.37 19.39
N ASP A 180 68.98 16.38 20.08
CA ASP A 180 68.50 15.00 20.11
C ASP A 180 67.06 14.90 20.62
N GLN A 181 66.72 15.66 21.67
CA GLN A 181 65.35 15.67 22.19
C GLN A 181 64.38 16.34 21.22
N GLN A 182 64.75 17.49 20.63
CA GLN A 182 63.95 18.16 19.60
C GLN A 182 63.76 17.28 18.35
N GLY A 183 64.76 16.51 17.96
CA GLY A 183 64.64 15.51 16.89
C GLY A 183 63.63 14.41 17.22
N LYS A 184 63.66 13.88 18.45
CA LYS A 184 62.68 12.90 18.94
C LYS A 184 61.27 13.49 19.00
N ASP A 185 61.11 14.68 19.56
CA ASP A 185 59.84 15.41 19.68
C ASP A 185 59.25 15.76 18.30
N TYR A 186 60.10 16.04 17.32
CA TYR A 186 59.69 16.26 15.92
C TYR A 186 59.21 14.95 15.27
N VAL A 187 59.94 13.84 15.46
CA VAL A 187 59.55 12.52 14.94
C VAL A 187 58.24 12.01 15.56
N THR A 188 58.03 12.18 16.87
CA THR A 188 56.75 11.82 17.50
C THR A 188 55.61 12.71 17.03
N SER A 189 55.84 14.02 16.86
CA SER A 189 54.85 14.95 16.29
C SER A 189 54.44 14.56 14.85
N LEU A 190 55.38 14.11 14.01
CA LEU A 190 55.07 13.55 12.68
C LEU A 190 54.23 12.27 12.78
N GLN A 191 54.59 11.33 13.66
CA GLN A 191 53.84 10.09 13.87
C GLN A 191 52.43 10.33 14.41
N GLU A 192 52.25 11.31 15.30
CA GLU A 192 50.94 11.75 15.78
C GLU A 192 50.11 12.38 14.66
N ASN A 193 50.72 13.22 13.81
CA ASN A 193 50.06 13.83 12.67
C ASN A 193 49.60 12.78 11.63
N GLU A 194 50.46 11.83 11.27
CA GLU A 194 50.08 10.71 10.41
C GLU A 194 48.94 9.88 11.03
N THR A 195 49.04 9.57 12.34
CA THR A 195 47.99 8.86 13.08
C THR A 195 46.65 9.62 13.07
N LEU A 196 46.67 10.95 13.17
CA LEU A 196 45.48 11.79 13.06
C LEU A 196 44.92 11.83 11.64
N GLN A 197 45.79 11.87 10.61
CA GLN A 197 45.38 11.79 9.20
C GLN A 197 44.73 10.44 8.88
N GLN A 198 45.30 9.33 9.36
CA GLN A 198 44.73 7.98 9.23
C GLN A 198 43.38 7.87 9.94
N LYS A 199 43.24 8.41 11.15
CA LYS A 199 41.95 8.47 11.89
C LYS A 199 40.90 9.30 11.15
N LEU A 200 41.26 10.48 10.64
CA LEU A 200 40.35 11.33 9.87
C LEU A 200 39.89 10.63 8.59
N LYS A 201 40.81 9.98 7.86
CA LYS A 201 40.46 9.17 6.69
C LYS A 201 39.49 8.03 7.07
N SER A 202 39.79 7.28 8.13
CA SER A 202 38.91 6.19 8.58
C SER A 202 37.52 6.68 9.00
N PHE A 203 37.39 7.88 9.57
CA PHE A 203 36.09 8.49 9.82
C PHE A 203 35.36 8.84 8.53
N LEU A 204 36.03 9.44 7.54
CA LEU A 204 35.43 9.73 6.23
C LEU A 204 34.95 8.44 5.53
N ASP A 205 35.78 7.40 5.52
CA ASP A 205 35.44 6.07 4.96
C ASP A 205 34.25 5.41 5.69
N GLN A 206 34.11 5.64 7.01
CA GLN A 206 32.94 5.20 7.79
C GLN A 206 31.68 6.04 7.50
N TYR A 207 31.82 7.35 7.27
CA TYR A 207 30.70 8.22 6.95
C TYR A 207 30.14 7.93 5.55
N THR A 208 30.98 7.71 4.54
CA THR A 208 30.52 7.35 3.18
C THR A 208 29.81 6.00 3.17
N ALA A 209 30.40 4.96 3.77
CA ALA A 209 29.76 3.65 3.86
C ALA A 209 28.43 3.67 4.64
N ARG A 210 28.30 4.56 5.63
CA ARG A 210 27.04 4.77 6.36
C ARG A 210 25.98 5.48 5.51
N GLU A 211 26.38 6.46 4.71
CA GLU A 211 25.46 7.17 3.81
C GLU A 211 24.96 6.25 2.69
N GLU A 212 25.84 5.46 2.08
CA GLU A 212 25.48 4.41 1.11
C GLU A 212 24.49 3.39 1.72
N HIS A 213 24.71 2.98 2.97
CA HIS A 213 23.79 2.10 3.68
C HIS A 213 22.39 2.73 3.88
N PHE A 214 22.32 4.01 4.22
CA PHE A 214 21.03 4.71 4.35
C PHE A 214 20.36 4.95 3.00
N GLN A 215 21.12 5.26 1.95
CA GLN A 215 20.60 5.40 0.58
C GLN A 215 19.97 4.09 0.08
N HIS A 216 20.67 2.96 0.22
CA HIS A 216 20.10 1.64 -0.12
C HIS A 216 18.92 1.24 0.78
N GLN A 217 18.91 1.67 2.05
CA GLN A 217 17.77 1.46 2.93
C GLN A 217 16.55 2.27 2.46
N LEU A 218 16.74 3.51 2.03
CA LEU A 218 15.70 4.38 1.47
C LEU A 218 15.14 3.80 0.17
N GLU A 219 16.00 3.39 -0.76
CA GLU A 219 15.62 2.71 -2.02
C GLU A 219 14.79 1.44 -1.77
N ALA A 220 15.17 0.63 -0.76
CA ALA A 220 14.42 -0.56 -0.38
C ALA A 220 13.05 -0.24 0.24
N LYS A 221 12.91 0.89 0.96
CA LYS A 221 11.61 1.37 1.47
C LYS A 221 10.73 1.90 0.34
N GLU A 222 11.30 2.70 -0.56
CA GLU A 222 10.63 3.26 -1.73
C GLU A 222 10.06 2.14 -2.62
N LEU A 223 10.87 1.14 -2.96
CA LEU A 223 10.41 -0.04 -3.72
C LEU A 223 9.32 -0.84 -2.97
N THR A 224 9.35 -0.85 -1.63
CA THR A 224 8.30 -1.49 -0.81
C THR A 224 6.98 -0.70 -0.86
N ILE A 225 7.05 0.64 -0.88
CA ILE A 225 5.88 1.53 -1.03
C ILE A 225 5.26 1.33 -2.41
N GLN A 226 6.04 1.47 -3.48
CA GLN A 226 5.56 1.28 -4.86
C GLN A 226 4.93 -0.11 -5.08
N LEU A 227 5.48 -1.16 -4.45
CA LEU A 227 4.92 -2.51 -4.48
C LEU A 227 3.60 -2.64 -3.69
N ALA A 228 3.42 -1.88 -2.62
CA ALA A 228 2.16 -1.81 -1.88
C ALA A 228 1.09 -1.01 -2.65
N GLU A 229 1.47 0.11 -3.26
CA GLU A 229 0.61 0.94 -4.10
C GLU A 229 0.14 0.18 -5.35
N ALA A 230 1.04 -0.50 -6.06
CA ALA A 230 0.68 -1.33 -7.21
C ALA A 230 -0.30 -2.46 -6.84
N LYS A 231 -0.16 -3.06 -5.65
CA LYS A 231 -1.14 -4.02 -5.10
C LYS A 231 -2.47 -3.36 -4.78
N LEU A 232 -2.47 -2.17 -4.19
CA LEU A 232 -3.66 -1.40 -3.86
C LEU A 232 -4.44 -1.00 -5.12
N HIS A 233 -3.77 -0.43 -6.13
CA HIS A 233 -4.37 -0.10 -7.43
C HIS A 233 -4.98 -1.32 -8.11
N ARG A 234 -4.27 -2.45 -8.15
CA ARG A 234 -4.80 -3.72 -8.68
C ARG A 234 -6.04 -4.19 -7.90
N GLN A 235 -6.05 -4.07 -6.58
CA GLN A 235 -7.19 -4.47 -5.77
C GLN A 235 -8.40 -3.53 -5.97
N ILE A 236 -8.17 -2.22 -6.11
CA ILE A 236 -9.20 -1.23 -6.46
C ILE A 236 -9.79 -1.54 -7.83
N GLU A 237 -8.96 -1.83 -8.84
CA GLU A 237 -9.44 -2.16 -10.19
C GLU A 237 -10.30 -3.43 -10.19
N LEU A 238 -9.82 -4.53 -9.58
CA LEU A 238 -10.58 -5.77 -9.46
C LEU A 238 -11.91 -5.55 -8.72
N THR A 239 -11.90 -4.77 -7.64
CA THR A 239 -13.12 -4.44 -6.87
C THR A 239 -14.09 -3.59 -7.70
N SER A 240 -13.58 -2.67 -8.53
CA SER A 240 -14.37 -1.87 -9.47
C SER A 240 -15.01 -2.75 -10.55
N GLN A 241 -14.24 -3.67 -11.16
CA GLN A 241 -14.75 -4.61 -12.17
C GLN A 241 -15.84 -5.53 -11.58
N GLU A 242 -15.65 -6.12 -10.40
CA GLU A 242 -16.67 -6.95 -9.74
C GLU A 242 -17.90 -6.13 -9.30
N SER A 243 -17.72 -4.89 -8.85
CA SER A 243 -18.82 -3.97 -8.57
C SER A 243 -19.66 -3.68 -9.82
N GLN A 244 -19.02 -3.43 -10.97
CA GLN A 244 -19.70 -3.23 -12.25
C GLN A 244 -20.45 -4.49 -12.71
N LYS A 245 -19.84 -5.69 -12.63
CA LYS A 245 -20.50 -6.97 -12.93
C LYS A 245 -21.71 -7.20 -12.02
N THR A 246 -21.56 -6.93 -10.72
CA THR A 246 -22.64 -7.05 -9.73
C THR A 246 -23.79 -6.11 -10.05
N LYS A 247 -23.50 -4.82 -10.34
CA LYS A 247 -24.49 -3.82 -10.73
C LYS A 247 -25.27 -4.23 -11.99
N LEU A 248 -24.57 -4.68 -13.05
CA LEU A 248 -25.19 -5.14 -14.29
C LEU A 248 -26.05 -6.39 -14.08
N THR A 249 -25.59 -7.32 -13.23
CA THR A 249 -26.35 -8.55 -12.90
C THR A 249 -27.60 -8.21 -12.09
N LEU A 250 -27.51 -7.31 -11.11
CA LEU A 250 -28.63 -6.84 -10.31
C LEU A 250 -29.67 -6.09 -11.17
N MET A 251 -29.23 -5.26 -12.11
CA MET A 251 -30.14 -4.58 -13.06
C MET A 251 -30.90 -5.59 -13.92
N LYS A 252 -30.24 -6.61 -14.47
CA LYS A 252 -30.90 -7.68 -15.25
C LYS A 252 -31.84 -8.54 -14.40
N ALA A 253 -31.46 -8.85 -13.16
CA ALA A 253 -32.32 -9.58 -12.24
C ALA A 253 -33.60 -8.79 -11.92
N LYS A 254 -33.49 -7.46 -11.74
CA LYS A 254 -34.66 -6.59 -11.60
C LYS A 254 -35.51 -6.55 -12.87
N GLU A 255 -34.90 -6.40 -14.04
CA GLU A 255 -35.61 -6.39 -15.34
C GLU A 255 -36.42 -7.69 -15.55
N PHE A 256 -35.85 -8.85 -15.22
CA PHE A 256 -36.57 -10.12 -15.28
C PHE A 256 -37.71 -10.20 -14.25
N SER A 257 -37.50 -9.73 -13.01
CA SER A 257 -38.55 -9.71 -11.98
C SER A 257 -39.70 -8.75 -12.32
N ASP A 258 -39.40 -7.54 -12.79
CA ASP A 258 -40.40 -6.58 -13.26
C ASP A 258 -41.22 -7.16 -14.45
N ARG A 259 -40.56 -7.93 -15.34
CA ARG A 259 -41.20 -8.63 -16.47
C ARG A 259 -42.03 -9.84 -16.04
N GLU A 260 -41.59 -10.61 -15.05
CA GLU A 260 -42.32 -11.74 -14.48
C GLU A 260 -43.65 -11.28 -13.87
N VAL A 261 -43.62 -10.19 -13.08
CA VAL A 261 -44.82 -9.57 -12.51
C VAL A 261 -45.79 -9.11 -13.62
N GLN A 262 -45.30 -8.49 -14.70
CA GLN A 262 -46.14 -8.11 -15.84
C GLN A 262 -46.80 -9.30 -16.53
N LEU A 263 -46.07 -10.41 -16.72
CA LEU A 263 -46.62 -11.64 -17.31
C LEU A 263 -47.64 -12.31 -16.38
N GLN A 264 -47.41 -12.28 -15.07
CA GLN A 264 -48.37 -12.80 -14.07
C GLN A 264 -49.66 -11.96 -14.04
N GLN A 265 -49.56 -10.63 -14.16
CA GLN A 265 -50.72 -9.74 -14.30
C GLN A 265 -51.50 -10.01 -15.60
N GLN A 266 -50.81 -10.26 -16.72
CA GLN A 266 -51.47 -10.65 -17.97
C GLN A 266 -52.21 -12.00 -17.82
N LEU A 267 -51.60 -12.99 -17.17
CA LEU A 267 -52.23 -14.29 -16.90
C LEU A 267 -53.47 -14.15 -16.01
N SER A 268 -53.43 -13.35 -14.93
CA SER A 268 -54.62 -13.05 -14.11
C SER A 268 -55.75 -12.47 -14.97
N SER A 269 -55.42 -11.43 -15.76
CA SER A 269 -56.40 -10.78 -16.63
C SER A 269 -56.92 -11.68 -17.76
N TYR A 270 -56.21 -12.74 -18.14
CA TYR A 270 -56.76 -13.76 -19.05
C TYR A 270 -57.64 -14.79 -18.33
N SER A 271 -57.32 -15.15 -17.07
CA SER A 271 -58.21 -15.98 -16.23
C SER A 271 -59.55 -15.28 -16.00
N GLU A 272 -59.53 -14.03 -15.52
CA GLU A 272 -60.72 -13.22 -15.28
C GLU A 272 -61.63 -13.10 -16.51
N LYS A 273 -61.04 -12.99 -17.72
CA LYS A 273 -61.78 -13.00 -18.99
C LYS A 273 -62.33 -14.36 -19.36
N PHE A 274 -61.60 -15.44 -19.06
CA PHE A 274 -62.07 -16.81 -19.28
C PHE A 274 -63.25 -17.14 -18.36
N ASP A 275 -63.16 -16.78 -17.08
CA ASP A 275 -64.23 -16.95 -16.09
C ASP A 275 -65.49 -16.20 -16.52
N ALA A 276 -65.37 -14.94 -16.96
CA ALA A 276 -66.50 -14.16 -17.47
C ALA A 276 -67.14 -14.76 -18.75
N VAL A 277 -66.34 -15.40 -19.62
CA VAL A 277 -66.86 -16.14 -20.79
C VAL A 277 -67.54 -17.44 -20.36
N GLN A 278 -67.00 -18.15 -19.37
CA GLN A 278 -67.59 -19.38 -18.82
C GLN A 278 -68.93 -19.10 -18.13
N ASP A 279 -69.05 -18.02 -17.35
CA ASP A 279 -70.31 -17.57 -16.75
C ASP A 279 -71.34 -17.19 -17.82
N THR A 280 -70.90 -16.45 -18.85
CA THR A 280 -71.77 -16.06 -19.97
C THR A 280 -72.28 -17.29 -20.74
N LEU A 281 -71.41 -18.27 -21.00
CA LEU A 281 -71.76 -19.53 -21.65
C LEU A 281 -72.71 -20.36 -20.79
N THR A 282 -72.46 -20.45 -19.48
CA THR A 282 -73.32 -21.17 -18.52
C THR A 282 -74.71 -20.56 -18.46
N LYS A 283 -74.79 -19.23 -18.36
CA LYS A 283 -76.05 -18.47 -18.38
C LYS A 283 -76.79 -18.61 -19.72
N SER A 284 -76.06 -18.59 -20.85
CA SER A 284 -76.64 -18.83 -22.17
C SER A 284 -77.20 -20.25 -22.31
N ASN A 285 -76.48 -21.26 -21.84
CA ASN A 285 -76.95 -22.64 -21.82
C ASN A 285 -78.22 -22.81 -20.97
N GLN A 286 -78.28 -22.18 -19.79
CA GLN A 286 -79.49 -22.16 -18.96
C GLN A 286 -80.69 -21.50 -19.68
N MET A 287 -80.47 -20.40 -20.40
CA MET A 287 -81.51 -19.74 -21.22
C MET A 287 -82.02 -20.66 -22.35
N PHE A 288 -81.14 -21.44 -23.00
CA PHE A 288 -81.56 -22.42 -24.00
C PHE A 288 -82.39 -23.57 -23.40
N VAL A 289 -82.05 -24.03 -22.18
CA VAL A 289 -82.86 -25.01 -21.45
C VAL A 289 -84.25 -24.45 -21.13
N THR A 290 -84.35 -23.23 -20.58
CA THR A 290 -85.65 -22.63 -20.24
C THR A 290 -86.51 -22.36 -21.47
N PHE A 291 -85.94 -21.84 -22.56
CA PHE A 291 -86.71 -21.66 -23.81
C PHE A 291 -87.19 -23.00 -24.39
N ARG A 292 -86.38 -24.07 -24.31
CA ARG A 292 -86.81 -25.40 -24.76
C ARG A 292 -87.99 -25.92 -23.93
N GLU A 293 -87.96 -25.75 -22.61
CA GLU A 293 -89.09 -26.09 -21.75
C GLU A 293 -90.34 -25.25 -22.06
N GLU A 294 -90.20 -23.96 -22.32
CA GLU A 294 -91.31 -23.07 -22.67
C GLU A 294 -91.93 -23.42 -24.03
N MET A 295 -91.10 -23.73 -25.04
CA MET A 295 -91.57 -24.25 -26.32
C MET A 295 -92.32 -25.58 -26.16
N ASP A 296 -91.86 -26.46 -25.28
CA ASP A 296 -92.56 -27.72 -24.96
C ASP A 296 -93.89 -27.48 -24.22
N LYS A 297 -93.92 -26.55 -23.25
CA LYS A 297 -95.13 -26.14 -22.52
C LYS A 297 -96.16 -25.53 -23.48
N MET A 298 -95.73 -24.60 -24.35
CA MET A 298 -96.57 -23.98 -25.38
C MET A 298 -97.06 -25.00 -26.41
N SER A 299 -96.19 -25.90 -26.88
CA SER A 299 -96.56 -26.97 -27.81
C SER A 299 -97.51 -28.02 -27.20
N LYS A 300 -97.53 -28.19 -25.87
CA LYS A 300 -98.55 -28.97 -25.15
C LYS A 300 -99.87 -28.19 -25.03
N HIS A 301 -99.79 -26.88 -24.82
CA HIS A 301 -100.97 -26.00 -24.74
C HIS A 301 -101.71 -25.87 -26.08
N ILE A 302 -101.00 -25.66 -27.19
CA ILE A 302 -101.57 -25.63 -28.55
C ILE A 302 -102.35 -26.91 -28.84
N ARG A 303 -101.73 -28.09 -28.64
CA ARG A 303 -102.39 -29.40 -28.83
C ARG A 303 -103.60 -29.64 -27.93
N LYS A 304 -103.66 -29.00 -26.75
CA LYS A 304 -104.86 -28.99 -25.90
C LYS A 304 -105.96 -28.12 -26.52
N LEU A 305 -105.65 -26.88 -26.91
CA LEU A 305 -106.60 -25.96 -27.54
C LEU A 305 -107.15 -26.51 -28.86
N GLU A 306 -106.33 -27.16 -29.69
CA GLU A 306 -106.75 -27.83 -30.93
C GLU A 306 -107.80 -28.92 -30.65
N LYS A 307 -107.55 -29.76 -29.63
CA LYS A 307 -108.49 -30.80 -29.19
C LYS A 307 -109.79 -30.22 -28.63
N GLU A 308 -109.71 -29.13 -27.88
CA GLU A 308 -110.88 -28.42 -27.34
C GLU A 308 -111.68 -27.74 -28.46
N ASN A 309 -111.03 -27.08 -29.42
CA ASN A 309 -111.67 -26.46 -30.58
C ASN A 309 -112.36 -27.52 -31.48
N SER A 310 -111.69 -28.64 -31.75
CA SER A 310 -112.27 -29.80 -32.45
C SER A 310 -113.49 -30.36 -31.70
N THR A 311 -113.40 -30.49 -30.37
CA THR A 311 -114.52 -30.94 -29.52
C THR A 311 -115.69 -29.95 -29.56
N LEU A 312 -115.44 -28.63 -29.59
CA LEU A 312 -116.47 -27.61 -29.72
C LEU A 312 -117.13 -27.65 -31.11
N ARG A 313 -116.36 -27.73 -32.21
CA ARG A 313 -116.91 -27.92 -33.56
C ARG A 313 -117.81 -29.15 -33.66
N ASN A 314 -117.37 -30.27 -33.08
CA ASN A 314 -118.14 -31.52 -33.02
C ASN A 314 -119.38 -31.42 -32.11
N LYS A 315 -119.43 -30.48 -31.16
CA LYS A 315 -120.65 -30.17 -30.39
C LYS A 315 -121.59 -29.29 -31.20
N CYS A 316 -121.10 -28.21 -31.81
CA CYS A 316 -121.91 -27.33 -32.66
C CYS A 316 -122.60 -28.14 -33.77
N ALA A 317 -121.84 -28.91 -34.56
CA ALA A 317 -122.41 -29.74 -35.63
C ALA A 317 -123.48 -30.74 -35.14
N LYS A 318 -123.40 -31.21 -33.88
CA LYS A 318 -124.44 -32.06 -33.27
C LYS A 318 -125.68 -31.27 -32.82
N TYR A 319 -125.50 -30.05 -32.29
CA TYR A 319 -126.61 -29.15 -32.00
C TYR A 319 -127.31 -28.70 -33.28
N ASP A 320 -126.55 -28.34 -34.32
CA ASP A 320 -127.07 -27.94 -35.63
C ASP A 320 -127.87 -29.08 -36.26
N GLN A 321 -127.32 -30.31 -36.26
CA GLN A 321 -128.01 -31.51 -36.76
C GLN A 321 -129.27 -31.84 -35.94
N GLY A 322 -129.25 -31.66 -34.62
CA GLY A 322 -130.41 -31.87 -33.75
C GLY A 322 -131.49 -30.81 -33.93
N ALA A 323 -131.11 -29.55 -34.15
CA ALA A 323 -132.03 -28.47 -34.47
C ALA A 323 -132.69 -28.68 -35.83
N ILE A 324 -131.92 -29.11 -36.86
CA ILE A 324 -132.47 -29.48 -38.17
C ILE A 324 -133.47 -30.64 -38.03
N ALA A 325 -133.13 -31.69 -37.28
CA ALA A 325 -134.04 -32.82 -37.05
C ALA A 325 -135.33 -32.42 -36.33
N SER A 326 -135.27 -31.56 -35.31
CA SER A 326 -136.45 -31.07 -34.60
C SER A 326 -137.29 -30.10 -35.46
N LEU A 327 -136.67 -29.31 -36.34
CA LEU A 327 -137.40 -28.51 -37.34
C LEU A 327 -138.08 -29.39 -38.39
N GLN A 328 -137.48 -30.52 -38.78
CA GLN A 328 -138.11 -31.50 -39.66
C GLN A 328 -139.31 -32.17 -38.97
N GLU A 329 -139.18 -32.59 -37.71
CA GLU A 329 -140.28 -33.12 -36.90
C GLU A 329 -141.42 -32.09 -36.71
N GLN A 330 -141.10 -30.81 -36.48
CA GLN A 330 -142.09 -29.74 -36.43
C GLN A 330 -142.77 -29.50 -37.80
N MET A 331 -142.04 -29.66 -38.90
CA MET A 331 -142.61 -29.56 -40.25
C MET A 331 -143.56 -30.73 -40.56
N GLU A 332 -143.20 -31.96 -40.18
CA GLU A 332 -144.06 -33.15 -40.34
C GLU A 332 -145.30 -33.11 -39.44
N THR A 333 -145.15 -32.65 -38.19
CA THR A 333 -146.29 -32.50 -37.26
C THR A 333 -147.21 -31.34 -37.64
N THR A 334 -146.70 -30.23 -38.20
CA THR A 334 -147.55 -29.15 -38.72
C THR A 334 -148.24 -29.53 -40.03
N ASP A 335 -147.58 -30.24 -40.95
CA ASP A 335 -148.18 -30.79 -42.16
C ASP A 335 -149.31 -31.80 -41.85
N THR A 336 -149.06 -32.75 -40.95
CA THR A 336 -150.10 -33.70 -40.51
C THR A 336 -151.23 -33.03 -39.74
N THR A 337 -150.94 -32.02 -38.91
CA THR A 337 -151.97 -31.19 -38.24
C THR A 337 -152.80 -30.40 -39.26
N SER A 338 -152.18 -29.85 -40.30
CA SER A 338 -152.88 -29.17 -41.40
C SER A 338 -153.83 -30.12 -42.13
N LYS A 339 -153.35 -31.32 -42.51
CA LYS A 339 -154.15 -32.38 -43.13
C LYS A 339 -155.30 -32.88 -42.26
N LEU A 340 -155.15 -32.84 -40.93
CA LEU A 340 -156.23 -33.12 -39.98
C LEU A 340 -157.22 -31.95 -39.88
N HIS A 341 -156.74 -30.70 -39.88
CA HIS A 341 -157.59 -29.51 -39.89
C HIS A 341 -158.42 -29.40 -41.17
N GLU A 342 -157.86 -29.75 -42.34
CA GLU A 342 -158.60 -29.84 -43.59
C GLU A 342 -159.72 -30.89 -43.53
N LYS A 343 -159.46 -32.07 -42.95
CA LYS A 343 -160.48 -33.11 -42.72
C LYS A 343 -161.57 -32.64 -41.74
N ILE A 344 -161.19 -31.93 -40.67
CA ILE A 344 -162.16 -31.34 -39.74
C ILE A 344 -163.02 -30.29 -40.48
N LYS A 345 -162.41 -29.45 -41.32
CA LYS A 345 -163.12 -28.43 -42.10
C LYS A 345 -164.08 -29.02 -43.14
N THR A 346 -163.74 -30.14 -43.79
CA THR A 346 -164.67 -30.82 -44.70
C THR A 346 -165.80 -31.53 -43.94
N LEU A 347 -165.51 -32.15 -42.79
CA LEU A 347 -166.54 -32.71 -41.90
C LEU A 347 -167.46 -31.64 -41.31
N GLU A 348 -166.93 -30.48 -40.90
CA GLU A 348 -167.73 -29.33 -40.48
C GLU A 348 -168.61 -28.81 -41.62
N SER A 349 -168.08 -28.70 -42.84
CA SER A 349 -168.86 -28.31 -44.01
C SER A 349 -170.00 -29.30 -44.26
N LEU A 350 -169.73 -30.61 -44.22
CA LEU A 350 -170.73 -31.65 -44.35
C LEU A 350 -171.79 -31.58 -43.23
N CYS A 351 -171.37 -31.39 -41.98
CA CYS A 351 -172.28 -31.20 -40.84
C CYS A 351 -173.14 -29.94 -40.98
N ARG A 352 -172.60 -28.82 -41.51
CA ARG A 352 -173.37 -27.60 -41.79
C ARG A 352 -174.38 -27.84 -42.92
N THR A 353 -174.01 -28.55 -43.99
CA THR A 353 -174.95 -28.96 -45.05
C THR A 353 -176.06 -29.86 -44.52
N LEU A 354 -175.73 -30.91 -43.76
CA LEU A 354 -176.71 -31.83 -43.15
C LEU A 354 -177.60 -31.11 -42.12
N GLN A 355 -177.08 -30.11 -41.38
CA GLN A 355 -177.88 -29.27 -40.51
C GLN A 355 -178.79 -28.31 -41.29
N ALA A 356 -178.35 -27.78 -42.42
CA ALA A 356 -179.17 -26.97 -43.31
C ALA A 356 -180.29 -27.81 -43.95
N GLU A 357 -180.00 -29.01 -44.44
CA GLU A 357 -180.98 -29.97 -44.92
C GLU A 357 -181.99 -30.36 -43.83
N ARG A 358 -181.52 -30.67 -42.62
CA ARG A 358 -182.38 -30.93 -41.46
C ARG A 358 -183.27 -29.72 -41.12
N ASN A 359 -182.74 -28.50 -41.17
CA ASN A 359 -183.51 -27.29 -40.88
C ASN A 359 -184.52 -26.98 -41.99
N MET A 360 -184.19 -27.20 -43.26
CA MET A 360 -185.12 -27.12 -44.38
C MET A 360 -186.22 -28.19 -44.28
N ALA A 361 -185.86 -29.42 -43.89
CA ALA A 361 -186.83 -30.48 -43.62
C ALA A 361 -187.72 -30.15 -42.42
N ARG A 362 -187.20 -29.44 -41.40
CA ARG A 362 -187.96 -29.01 -40.23
C ARG A 362 -188.96 -27.90 -40.56
N HIS A 363 -188.59 -26.87 -41.32
CA HIS A 363 -189.55 -25.88 -41.80
C HIS A 363 -190.62 -26.50 -42.71
N LYS A 364 -190.26 -27.47 -43.56
CA LYS A 364 -191.24 -28.27 -44.34
C LYS A 364 -192.19 -29.14 -43.49
N VAL A 365 -191.98 -29.22 -42.17
CA VAL A 365 -192.86 -29.88 -41.19
C VAL A 365 -193.55 -28.85 -40.26
N GLU A 366 -193.20 -27.57 -40.38
CA GLU A 366 -193.87 -26.44 -39.68
C GLU A 366 -194.86 -25.71 -40.62
N ASP A 367 -194.77 -25.92 -41.95
CA ASP A 367 -195.71 -25.47 -42.99
C ASP A 367 -196.78 -26.55 -43.38
N GLN A 368 -197.13 -27.48 -42.48
CA GLN A 368 -198.17 -28.52 -42.66
C GLN A 368 -199.07 -28.68 -41.42
#